data_AF-A0A3P5ZKN8-F1
#
_entry.id   AF-A0A3P5ZKN8-F1
#
_cell.length_a   1.000
_cell.length_b   1.000
_cell.length_c   1.000
_cell.angle_alpha   90.00
_cell.angle_beta   90.00
_cell.angle_gamma   90.00
#
_symmetry.space_group_name_H-M   'P 1'
#
loop_
_entity.id
_entity.type
_entity.pdbx_description
1 polymer ?
#
loop_
_entity_poly.entity_id
_entity_poly.type
_entity_poly.pdbx_seq_one_letter_code
_entity_poly.pdbx_strand_id
1 'polypeptide(L)'
;MGCATSVYASVGKKKRIVQESVVFVLQLRVPVQSDLQRQLKGVAPKATVERLACLRNQIQLVAEDTGGSAISELRTALEEYLSLLTGLIKKICCKIKCSYDFVENDGMEGCVEFKWKTLGDGRRAELCFTNLWMEMLTVIHMMAALALTEANSLMIPRACSDSSNSVRVVSSDCRRDAVDLLLKASGYLEFCVREILTRFPPDIKSKLPDDMQESVLQTLSIQALGQGTEIQLGLAVDSQKATLSVKRRLACEQVIYFSQAYQCLSGCDVVSHGCAKKLLRFIYWKFLEAKAAAYYYHGLVTDKGNEPACHVSAVCCFLAAAELLAESKKACFSFCLAPPVTRAPPMWGVMKHLSQKIPEVAFRKSQTYGYLLEEEEKAMQCLPELPDFQLSLRPEEFELPEIEAGSSEGNQTHLLSEHLEDYSDNHDDDEDNDH
;
A
#
# COMPACT_ATOMS: atom_id res chain seq x y z
N MET A 1 60.59 -24.39 -14.86
CA MET A 1 60.34 -23.12 -14.16
C MET A 1 58.95 -22.66 -14.58
N GLY A 2 57.88 -22.67 -13.80
CA GLY A 2 57.71 -22.51 -12.36
C GLY A 2 56.82 -21.28 -12.12
N CYS A 3 55.50 -21.51 -11.89
CA CYS A 3 54.51 -20.77 -11.07
C CYS A 3 54.39 -19.22 -11.19
N ALA A 4 53.25 -18.53 -11.07
CA ALA A 4 51.98 -18.83 -10.41
C ALA A 4 50.82 -17.95 -10.95
N THR A 5 49.62 -18.49 -10.81
CA THR A 5 48.28 -17.90 -10.96
C THR A 5 48.03 -16.75 -9.98
N SER A 6 47.30 -15.72 -10.41
CA SER A 6 46.49 -14.87 -9.53
C SER A 6 45.09 -14.75 -10.09
N VAL A 7 44.21 -15.63 -9.60
CA VAL A 7 42.76 -15.49 -9.73
C VAL A 7 42.32 -14.63 -8.55
N TYR A 8 42.13 -13.34 -8.78
CA TYR A 8 41.27 -12.56 -7.89
C TYR A 8 39.83 -12.95 -8.21
N ALA A 9 39.29 -13.87 -7.40
CA ALA A 9 37.87 -14.09 -7.31
C ALA A 9 37.21 -12.79 -6.83
N SER A 10 36.73 -11.98 -7.77
CA SER A 10 35.81 -10.90 -7.44
C SER A 10 34.50 -11.55 -7.00
N VAL A 11 34.31 -11.67 -5.69
CA VAL A 11 33.01 -11.95 -5.09
C VAL A 11 32.00 -11.00 -5.72
N GLY A 12 31.05 -11.57 -6.47
CA GLY A 12 30.14 -10.83 -7.32
C GLY A 12 29.39 -9.76 -6.53
N LYS A 13 29.79 -8.49 -6.73
CA LYS A 13 28.93 -7.36 -6.40
C LYS A 13 27.74 -7.44 -7.35
N LYS A 14 26.65 -8.11 -6.95
CA LYS A 14 25.34 -7.98 -7.61
C LYS A 14 25.11 -6.48 -7.79
N LYS A 15 25.06 -6.00 -9.04
CA LYS A 15 24.71 -4.60 -9.33
C LYS A 15 23.40 -4.33 -8.61
N ARG A 16 23.40 -3.45 -7.60
CA ARG A 16 22.17 -3.04 -6.92
C ARG A 16 21.34 -2.30 -7.96
N ILE A 17 20.30 -2.94 -8.46
CA ILE A 17 19.31 -2.31 -9.33
C ILE A 17 18.58 -1.29 -8.46
N VAL A 18 18.70 -0.01 -8.82
CA VAL A 18 18.01 1.08 -8.12
C VAL A 18 16.52 0.95 -8.40
N GLN A 19 15.72 0.82 -7.35
CA GLN A 19 14.27 0.59 -7.46
C GLN A 19 13.54 1.82 -8.03
N GLU A 20 12.64 1.57 -8.98
CA GLU A 20 11.70 2.59 -9.48
C GLU A 20 10.54 2.77 -8.51
N SER A 21 10.18 4.02 -8.26
CA SER A 21 9.06 4.38 -7.38
C SER A 21 8.14 5.37 -8.08
N VAL A 22 6.94 4.90 -8.40
CA VAL A 22 5.75 5.71 -8.73
C VAL A 22 4.93 5.92 -7.47
N VAL A 23 4.74 4.83 -6.71
CA VAL A 23 4.06 4.80 -5.41
C VAL A 23 5.15 4.66 -4.34
N PHE A 24 4.99 5.33 -3.20
CA PHE A 24 5.80 5.04 -2.03
C PHE A 24 5.45 3.64 -1.49
N VAL A 25 6.45 2.76 -1.47
CA VAL A 25 6.30 1.38 -1.00
C VAL A 25 6.97 1.21 0.36
N LEU A 26 6.37 0.37 1.19
CA LEU A 26 6.95 -0.05 2.46
C LEU A 26 8.00 -1.14 2.22
N GLN A 27 8.98 -1.19 3.11
CA GLN A 27 9.95 -2.28 3.11
C GLN A 27 9.28 -3.55 3.65
N LEU A 28 9.37 -4.64 2.88
CA LEU A 28 8.85 -5.94 3.31
C LEU A 28 9.65 -6.47 4.52
N ARG A 29 8.93 -7.16 5.41
CA ARG A 29 9.45 -7.92 6.54
C ARG A 29 9.07 -9.38 6.38
N VAL A 30 9.92 -10.24 6.89
CA VAL A 30 9.70 -11.69 6.92
C VAL A 30 9.72 -12.18 8.36
N PRO A 31 8.90 -13.18 8.69
CA PRO A 31 8.95 -13.78 10.00
C PRO A 31 10.30 -14.47 10.18
N VAL A 32 10.81 -14.42 11.41
CA VAL A 32 11.94 -15.23 11.84
C VAL A 32 11.39 -16.48 12.53
N GLN A 33 12.11 -17.59 12.43
CA GLN A 33 11.75 -18.84 13.10
C GLN A 33 11.59 -18.63 14.61
N SER A 34 10.42 -19.04 15.11
CA SER A 34 10.07 -19.07 16.53
C SER A 34 9.57 -20.47 16.89
N ASP A 35 9.89 -20.94 18.10
CA ASP A 35 9.36 -22.20 18.63
C ASP A 35 7.91 -22.01 19.14
N LEU A 36 6.98 -21.84 18.20
CA LEU A 36 5.56 -21.67 18.49
C LEU A 36 4.95 -22.90 19.15
N GLN A 37 5.46 -24.11 18.84
CA GLN A 37 4.98 -25.37 19.42
C GLN A 37 5.15 -25.38 20.93
N ARG A 38 6.33 -24.96 21.43
CA ARG A 38 6.57 -24.86 22.87
C ARG A 38 5.77 -23.73 23.51
N GLN A 39 5.71 -22.56 22.86
CA GLN A 39 5.12 -21.35 23.45
C GLN A 39 3.59 -21.40 23.53
N LEU A 40 2.92 -22.04 22.56
CA LEU A 40 1.46 -22.18 22.51
C LEU A 40 0.94 -23.51 23.06
N LYS A 41 1.80 -24.30 23.72
CA LYS A 41 1.42 -25.60 24.29
C LYS A 41 0.31 -25.42 25.33
N GLY A 42 -0.81 -26.12 25.14
CA GLY A 42 -1.99 -26.03 26.02
C GLY A 42 -2.87 -24.79 25.80
N VAL A 43 -2.43 -23.84 24.97
CA VAL A 43 -3.21 -22.65 24.61
C VAL A 43 -4.14 -22.95 23.43
N ALA A 44 -3.60 -23.60 22.39
CA ALA A 44 -4.28 -23.92 21.13
C ALA A 44 -4.09 -25.39 20.70
N PRO A 45 -4.96 -25.93 19.83
CA PRO A 45 -4.81 -27.29 19.30
C PRO A 45 -3.47 -27.45 18.55
N LYS A 46 -2.85 -28.62 18.67
CA LYS A 46 -1.55 -28.93 18.05
C LYS A 46 -1.56 -28.66 16.53
N ALA A 47 -2.62 -29.08 15.84
CA ALA A 47 -2.78 -28.86 14.40
C ALA A 47 -2.77 -27.37 14.02
N THR A 48 -3.44 -26.51 14.80
CA THR A 48 -3.44 -25.06 14.57
C THR A 48 -2.04 -24.46 14.73
N VAL A 49 -1.32 -24.86 15.77
CA VAL A 49 0.04 -24.37 16.04
C VAL A 49 1.02 -24.84 14.95
N GLU A 50 0.91 -26.09 14.50
CA GLU A 50 1.69 -26.62 13.39
C GLU A 50 1.42 -25.88 12.07
N ARG A 51 0.14 -25.57 11.78
CA ARG A 51 -0.23 -24.81 10.58
C ARG A 51 0.29 -23.37 10.64
N LEU A 52 0.19 -22.69 11.79
CA LEU A 52 0.77 -21.35 11.99
C LEU A 52 2.29 -21.35 11.76
N ALA A 53 3.01 -22.34 12.30
CA ALA A 53 4.44 -22.48 12.10
C ALA A 53 4.80 -22.76 10.62
N CYS A 54 4.01 -23.62 9.95
CA CYS A 54 4.18 -23.92 8.52
C CYS A 54 4.03 -22.66 7.66
N LEU A 55 2.98 -21.87 7.88
CA LEU A 55 2.73 -20.64 7.12
C LEU A 55 3.81 -19.59 7.37
N ARG A 56 4.29 -19.41 8.61
CA ARG A 56 5.44 -18.52 8.88
C ARG A 56 6.67 -18.95 8.09
N ASN A 57 6.99 -20.25 8.09
CA ASN A 57 8.12 -20.77 7.32
C ASN A 57 7.92 -20.57 5.82
N GLN A 58 6.71 -20.79 5.29
CA GLN A 58 6.38 -20.55 3.89
C GLN A 58 6.58 -19.08 3.51
N ILE A 59 6.03 -18.14 4.29
CA ILE A 59 6.19 -16.70 4.06
C ILE A 59 7.68 -16.34 4.04
N GLN A 60 8.45 -16.83 5.01
CA GLN A 60 9.89 -16.57 5.08
C GLN A 60 10.60 -17.09 3.83
N LEU A 61 10.44 -18.38 3.49
CA LEU A 61 11.13 -19.02 2.37
C LEU A 61 10.79 -18.36 1.04
N VAL A 62 9.50 -18.16 0.75
CA VAL A 62 9.05 -17.55 -0.50
C VAL A 62 9.59 -16.12 -0.63
N ALA A 63 9.56 -15.33 0.44
CA ALA A 63 10.05 -13.95 0.40
C ALA A 63 11.57 -13.88 0.26
N GLU A 64 12.33 -14.75 0.93
CA GLU A 64 13.79 -14.80 0.85
C GLU A 64 14.27 -15.30 -0.52
N ASP A 65 13.63 -16.33 -1.08
CA ASP A 65 14.00 -16.92 -2.38
C ASP A 65 13.69 -15.98 -3.55
N THR A 66 12.57 -15.25 -3.47
CA THR A 66 12.11 -14.38 -4.56
C THR A 66 12.50 -12.91 -4.36
N GLY A 67 13.08 -12.56 -3.21
CA GLY A 67 13.29 -11.17 -2.83
C GLY A 67 11.98 -10.39 -2.70
N GLY A 68 10.87 -11.08 -2.41
CA GLY A 68 9.53 -10.50 -2.27
C GLY A 68 8.78 -10.30 -3.58
N SER A 69 9.25 -10.84 -4.71
CA SER A 69 8.58 -10.67 -6.01
C SER A 69 7.42 -11.64 -6.25
N ALA A 70 7.32 -12.75 -5.49
CA ALA A 70 6.19 -13.69 -5.53
C ALA A 70 4.98 -13.14 -4.75
N ILE A 71 4.42 -12.04 -5.25
CA ILE A 71 3.38 -11.25 -4.56
C ILE A 71 2.12 -12.09 -4.30
N SER A 72 1.67 -12.88 -5.28
CA SER A 72 0.44 -13.67 -5.17
C SER A 72 0.57 -14.73 -4.07
N GLU A 73 1.66 -15.49 -4.09
CA GLU A 73 1.95 -16.56 -3.15
C GLU A 73 2.12 -16.03 -1.72
N LEU A 74 2.80 -14.88 -1.57
CA LEU A 74 2.95 -14.21 -0.27
C LEU A 74 1.62 -13.68 0.27
N ARG A 75 0.78 -13.10 -0.60
CA ARG A 75 -0.55 -12.62 -0.22
C ARG A 75 -1.40 -13.77 0.31
N THR A 76 -1.52 -14.87 -0.44
CA THR A 76 -2.30 -16.04 -0.02
C THR A 76 -1.80 -16.59 1.32
N ALA A 77 -0.49 -16.73 1.50
CA ALA A 77 0.07 -17.22 2.75
C ALA A 77 -0.20 -16.29 3.94
N LEU A 78 -0.15 -14.96 3.74
CA LEU A 78 -0.49 -13.98 4.76
C LEU A 78 -1.99 -13.97 5.10
N GLU A 79 -2.87 -14.11 4.11
CA GLU A 79 -4.33 -14.18 4.30
C GLU A 79 -4.72 -15.44 5.09
N GLU A 80 -4.17 -16.61 4.73
CA GLU A 80 -4.35 -17.86 5.49
C GLU A 80 -3.81 -17.74 6.93
N TYR A 81 -2.63 -17.14 7.08
CA TYR A 81 -2.02 -16.94 8.40
C TYR A 81 -2.85 -15.99 9.27
N LEU A 82 -3.35 -14.90 8.70
CA LEU A 82 -4.20 -13.93 9.39
C LEU A 82 -5.51 -14.56 9.87
N SER A 83 -6.13 -15.45 9.07
CA SER A 83 -7.33 -16.17 9.46
C SER A 83 -7.10 -17.02 10.72
N LEU A 84 -6.02 -17.82 10.73
CA LEU A 84 -5.66 -18.64 11.90
C LEU A 84 -5.28 -17.79 13.12
N LEU A 85 -4.54 -16.71 12.92
CA LEU A 85 -4.16 -15.78 13.98
C LEU A 85 -5.38 -15.09 14.60
N THR A 86 -6.35 -14.70 13.78
CA THR A 86 -7.64 -14.14 14.23
C THR A 86 -8.40 -15.14 15.10
N GLY A 87 -8.47 -16.40 14.67
CA GLY A 87 -9.07 -17.47 15.45
C GLY A 87 -8.39 -17.69 16.80
N LEU A 88 -7.05 -17.65 16.82
CA LEU A 88 -6.24 -17.77 18.03
C LEU A 88 -6.53 -16.62 19.02
N ILE A 89 -6.49 -15.37 18.55
CA ILE A 89 -6.75 -14.19 19.38
C ILE A 89 -8.15 -14.24 19.97
N LYS A 90 -9.18 -14.50 19.15
CA LYS A 90 -10.57 -14.63 19.62
C LYS A 90 -10.70 -15.70 20.71
N LYS A 91 -10.12 -16.89 20.51
CA LYS A 91 -10.18 -17.99 21.48
C LYS A 91 -9.51 -17.64 22.81
N ILE A 92 -8.35 -17.00 22.77
CA ILE A 92 -7.64 -16.60 23.99
C ILE A 92 -8.39 -15.45 24.70
N CYS A 93 -8.84 -14.43 23.98
CA CYS A 93 -9.68 -13.35 24.54
C CYS A 93 -10.94 -13.89 25.23
N CYS A 94 -11.63 -14.86 24.63
CA CYS A 94 -12.81 -15.49 25.23
C CYS A 94 -12.47 -16.25 26.52
N LYS A 95 -11.36 -17.00 26.54
CA LYS A 95 -10.89 -17.70 27.76
C LYS A 95 -10.60 -16.72 28.90
N ILE A 96 -9.95 -15.59 28.61
CA ILE A 96 -9.63 -14.56 29.60
C ILE A 96 -10.92 -13.94 30.15
N LYS A 97 -11.89 -13.60 29.30
CA LYS A 97 -13.19 -13.04 29.73
C LYS A 97 -14.01 -13.99 30.61
N CYS A 98 -13.86 -15.31 30.47
CA CYS A 98 -14.57 -16.29 31.29
C CYS A 98 -13.88 -16.59 32.63
N SER A 99 -12.63 -16.16 32.82
CA SER A 99 -11.90 -16.24 34.08
C SER A 99 -12.13 -14.92 34.84
N TYR A 100 -12.71 -14.97 36.05
CA TYR A 100 -13.22 -13.82 36.81
C TYR A 100 -12.15 -12.83 37.33
N ASP A 101 -10.94 -12.81 36.76
CA ASP A 101 -9.82 -11.97 37.17
C ASP A 101 -9.58 -10.88 36.12
N PHE A 102 -10.24 -9.75 36.32
CA PHE A 102 -10.07 -8.55 35.52
C PHE A 102 -8.75 -7.87 35.91
N VAL A 103 -7.71 -8.04 35.08
CA VAL A 103 -6.55 -7.15 35.06
C VAL A 103 -6.67 -6.30 33.80
N GLU A 104 -6.48 -4.98 33.92
CA GLU A 104 -6.51 -4.00 32.83
C GLU A 104 -5.43 -4.20 31.76
N ASN A 105 -4.62 -5.26 31.86
CA ASN A 105 -3.75 -5.75 30.81
C ASN A 105 -4.40 -6.97 30.18
N ASP A 106 -4.46 -7.03 28.84
CA ASP A 106 -5.07 -8.07 28.01
C ASP A 106 -4.60 -9.52 28.30
N GLY A 107 -3.77 -9.77 29.31
CA GLY A 107 -3.29 -11.08 29.76
C GLY A 107 -2.40 -11.80 28.74
N MET A 108 -2.12 -11.17 27.60
CA MET A 108 -1.45 -11.76 26.44
C MET A 108 0.02 -11.35 26.29
N GLU A 109 0.48 -10.37 27.08
CA GLU A 109 1.87 -9.92 27.02
C GLU A 109 2.79 -10.97 27.64
N GLY A 110 3.74 -11.49 26.85
CA GLY A 110 4.75 -12.44 27.32
C GLY A 110 4.43 -13.92 27.09
N CYS A 111 3.27 -14.26 26.52
CA CYS A 111 2.92 -15.66 26.24
C CYS A 111 3.65 -16.24 25.01
N VAL A 112 3.91 -15.41 23.99
CA VAL A 112 4.56 -15.82 22.75
C VAL A 112 5.46 -14.71 22.25
N GLU A 113 6.71 -15.04 21.92
CA GLU A 113 7.68 -14.17 21.27
C GLU A 113 7.66 -14.39 19.74
N PHE A 114 7.17 -13.39 19.03
CA PHE A 114 7.24 -13.29 17.58
C PHE A 114 8.40 -12.41 17.15
N LYS A 115 9.12 -12.87 16.13
CA LYS A 115 10.25 -12.15 15.56
C LYS A 115 10.04 -11.87 14.08
N TRP A 116 10.37 -10.66 13.65
CA TRP A 116 10.33 -10.23 12.26
C TRP A 116 11.60 -9.49 11.91
N LYS A 117 12.10 -9.70 10.69
CA LYS A 117 13.27 -8.97 10.17
C LYS A 117 12.94 -8.31 8.85
N THR A 118 13.65 -7.24 8.55
CA THR A 118 13.52 -6.54 7.26
C THR A 118 14.10 -7.40 6.14
N LEU A 119 13.35 -7.58 5.04
CA LEU A 119 13.81 -8.34 3.88
C LEU A 119 14.96 -7.61 3.18
N GLY A 120 16.07 -8.32 2.95
CA GLY A 120 17.22 -7.84 2.17
C GLY A 120 18.19 -6.90 2.91
N ASP A 121 17.91 -6.53 4.16
CA ASP A 121 18.80 -5.69 4.99
C ASP A 121 19.16 -6.38 6.30
N GLY A 122 20.28 -7.10 6.31
CA GLY A 122 20.81 -7.76 7.51
C GLY A 122 21.39 -6.81 8.57
N ARG A 123 21.32 -5.49 8.37
CA ARG A 123 21.79 -4.49 9.36
C ARG A 123 20.67 -3.91 10.23
N ARG A 124 19.40 -4.02 9.81
CA ARG A 124 18.28 -3.59 10.65
C ARG A 124 18.02 -4.62 11.74
N ALA A 125 17.80 -4.13 12.95
CA ALA A 125 17.49 -4.97 14.10
C ALA A 125 16.23 -5.80 13.85
N GLU A 126 16.24 -7.02 14.38
CA GLU A 126 15.05 -7.85 14.46
C GLU A 126 14.03 -7.16 15.39
N LEU A 127 12.77 -7.20 14.96
CA LEU A 127 11.66 -6.76 15.77
C LEU A 127 11.17 -7.96 16.57
N CYS A 128 11.28 -7.86 17.88
CA CYS A 128 10.80 -8.88 18.82
C CYS A 128 9.57 -8.34 19.53
N PHE A 129 8.49 -9.11 19.47
CA PHE A 129 7.21 -8.75 20.06
C PHE A 129 6.67 -9.89 20.89
N THR A 130 6.11 -9.59 22.05
CA THR A 130 5.52 -10.57 22.96
C THR A 130 3.99 -10.53 22.97
N ASN A 131 3.38 -9.84 22.01
CA ASN A 131 1.96 -9.52 21.94
C ASN A 131 1.35 -9.97 20.59
N LEU A 132 0.25 -10.72 20.64
CA LEU A 132 -0.46 -11.23 19.46
C LEU A 132 -1.07 -10.12 18.58
N TRP A 133 -1.49 -9.01 19.17
CA TRP A 133 -1.97 -7.85 18.41
C TRP A 133 -0.84 -7.18 17.62
N MET A 134 0.39 -7.24 18.11
CA MET A 134 1.57 -6.75 17.39
C MET A 134 1.94 -7.67 16.22
N GLU A 135 1.79 -8.97 16.40
CA GLU A 135 1.90 -9.95 15.32
C GLU A 135 0.84 -9.66 14.23
N MET A 136 -0.42 -9.46 14.63
CA MET A 136 -1.51 -9.11 13.71
C MET A 136 -1.26 -7.78 12.98
N LEU A 137 -0.82 -6.74 13.69
CA LEU A 137 -0.41 -5.46 13.10
C LEU A 137 0.65 -5.68 12.03
N THR A 138 1.66 -6.50 12.32
CA THR A 138 2.77 -6.76 11.41
C THR A 138 2.29 -7.49 10.15
N VAL A 139 1.41 -8.49 10.28
CA VAL A 139 0.83 -9.23 9.15
C VAL A 139 0.04 -8.31 8.23
N ILE A 140 -0.89 -7.52 8.77
CA ILE A 140 -1.74 -6.62 7.96
C ILE A 140 -0.88 -5.49 7.34
N HIS A 141 0.11 -4.99 8.07
CA HIS A 141 1.09 -4.05 7.53
C HIS A 141 1.89 -4.66 6.35
N MET A 142 2.21 -5.96 6.38
CA MET A 142 2.83 -6.65 5.24
C MET A 142 1.88 -6.85 4.06
N MET A 143 0.60 -7.10 4.32
CA MET A 143 -0.42 -7.17 3.26
C MET A 143 -0.56 -5.81 2.55
N ALA A 144 -0.56 -4.70 3.31
CA ALA A 144 -0.51 -3.36 2.74
C ALA A 144 0.77 -3.11 1.94
N ALA A 145 1.94 -3.50 2.47
CA ALA A 145 3.22 -3.37 1.77
C ALA A 145 3.24 -4.13 0.43
N LEU A 146 2.67 -5.34 0.37
CA LEU A 146 2.55 -6.12 -0.86
C LEU A 146 1.62 -5.45 -1.87
N ALA A 147 0.45 -4.96 -1.43
CA ALA A 147 -0.49 -4.27 -2.30
C ALA A 147 0.12 -2.99 -2.91
N LEU A 148 0.83 -2.18 -2.10
CA LEU A 148 1.57 -1.01 -2.59
C LEU A 148 2.68 -1.40 -3.56
N THR A 149 3.39 -2.49 -3.29
CA THR A 149 4.47 -3.00 -4.15
C THR A 149 3.94 -3.46 -5.50
N GLU A 150 2.81 -4.17 -5.51
CA GLU A 150 2.15 -4.63 -6.73
C GLU A 150 1.66 -3.44 -7.55
N ALA A 151 0.94 -2.51 -6.93
CA ALA A 151 0.48 -1.28 -7.58
C ALA A 151 1.66 -0.50 -8.19
N ASN A 152 2.76 -0.35 -7.47
CA ASN A 152 3.97 0.27 -8.00
C ASN A 152 4.51 -0.50 -9.23
N SER A 153 4.51 -1.82 -9.21
CA SER A 153 5.03 -2.67 -10.29
C SER A 153 4.19 -2.61 -11.58
N LEU A 154 2.87 -2.45 -11.45
CA LEU A 154 1.94 -2.26 -12.55
C LEU A 154 2.13 -0.89 -13.21
N MET A 155 2.54 0.09 -12.41
CA MET A 155 2.66 1.48 -12.82
C MET A 155 4.05 1.85 -13.32
N ILE A 156 5.01 0.94 -13.28
CA ILE A 156 6.31 1.14 -13.94
C ILE A 156 6.19 0.77 -15.42
N PRO A 157 6.38 1.73 -16.35
CA PRO A 157 6.28 1.45 -17.78
C PRO A 157 7.34 0.45 -18.24
N ARG A 158 6.92 -0.65 -18.87
CA ARG A 158 7.82 -1.67 -19.44
C ARG A 158 8.02 -1.44 -20.94
N ALA A 159 9.15 -1.92 -21.48
CA ALA A 159 9.38 -1.91 -22.93
C ALA A 159 8.33 -2.82 -23.59
N CYS A 160 7.71 -2.33 -24.67
CA CYS A 160 6.83 -3.18 -25.47
C CYS A 160 7.72 -4.13 -26.29
N SER A 161 7.41 -5.42 -26.26
CA SER A 161 8.28 -6.51 -26.73
C SER A 161 8.74 -6.42 -28.19
N ASP A 162 8.11 -5.57 -29.01
CA ASP A 162 8.16 -5.70 -30.47
C ASP A 162 8.76 -4.51 -31.23
N SER A 163 9.51 -3.59 -30.60
CA SER A 163 10.31 -2.63 -31.39
C SER A 163 11.50 -2.05 -30.64
N SER A 164 12.61 -1.86 -31.37
CA SER A 164 13.84 -1.20 -30.89
C SER A 164 13.65 0.27 -30.47
N ASN A 165 12.43 0.79 -30.60
CA ASN A 165 12.02 2.14 -30.24
C ASN A 165 10.73 2.16 -29.38
N SER A 166 10.48 1.09 -28.61
CA SER A 166 9.21 0.89 -27.91
C SER A 166 8.88 2.04 -26.95
N VAL A 167 7.77 2.74 -27.19
CA VAL A 167 7.18 3.66 -26.22
C VAL A 167 6.76 2.83 -25.01
N ARG A 168 7.33 3.12 -23.83
CA ARG A 168 6.91 2.48 -22.59
C ARG A 168 5.54 3.04 -22.19
N VAL A 169 4.53 2.17 -22.10
CA VAL A 169 3.13 2.54 -21.80
C VAL A 169 2.60 1.62 -20.70
N VAL A 170 1.73 2.16 -19.85
CA VAL A 170 0.94 1.41 -18.87
C VAL A 170 -0.49 1.32 -19.43
N SER A 171 -1.05 0.11 -19.51
CA SER A 171 -2.39 -0.11 -20.07
C SER A 171 -3.48 0.53 -19.20
N SER A 172 -4.70 0.69 -19.75
CA SER A 172 -5.85 1.13 -18.95
C SER A 172 -6.20 0.13 -17.85
N ASP A 173 -6.03 -1.17 -18.13
CA ASP A 173 -6.37 -2.25 -17.20
C ASP A 173 -5.42 -2.26 -16.02
N CYS A 174 -4.11 -2.24 -16.26
CA CYS A 174 -3.11 -2.14 -15.19
C CYS A 174 -3.30 -0.87 -14.33
N ARG A 175 -3.78 0.23 -14.92
CA ARG A 175 -4.12 1.44 -14.16
C ARG A 175 -5.32 1.24 -13.24
N ARG A 176 -6.37 0.55 -13.70
CA ARG A 176 -7.55 0.24 -12.89
C ARG A 176 -7.20 -0.74 -11.77
N ASP A 177 -6.48 -1.81 -12.10
CA ASP A 177 -5.99 -2.79 -11.12
C ASP A 177 -5.10 -2.12 -10.06
N ALA A 178 -4.24 -1.18 -10.46
CA ALA A 178 -3.43 -0.41 -9.52
C ALA A 178 -4.28 0.49 -8.60
N VAL A 179 -5.38 1.07 -9.07
CA VAL A 179 -6.31 1.82 -8.21
C VAL A 179 -6.91 0.88 -7.17
N ASP A 180 -7.42 -0.27 -7.57
CA ASP A 180 -8.04 -1.24 -6.67
C ASP A 180 -7.05 -1.70 -5.58
N LEU A 181 -5.80 -2.00 -5.96
CA LEU A 181 -4.73 -2.35 -5.02
C LEU A 181 -4.39 -1.22 -4.03
N LEU A 182 -4.46 0.05 -4.47
CA LEU A 182 -4.23 1.20 -3.59
C LEU A 182 -5.38 1.39 -2.60
N LEU A 183 -6.63 1.16 -3.02
CA LEU A 183 -7.78 1.18 -2.10
C LEU A 183 -7.67 0.08 -1.05
N LYS A 184 -7.28 -1.13 -1.47
CA LYS A 184 -7.02 -2.26 -0.56
C LYS A 184 -5.91 -1.96 0.44
N ALA A 185 -4.79 -1.40 -0.03
CA ALA A 185 -3.69 -0.99 0.83
C ALA A 185 -4.12 0.08 1.85
N SER A 186 -4.91 1.06 1.41
CA SER A 186 -5.48 2.10 2.27
C SER A 186 -6.38 1.50 3.35
N GLY A 187 -7.23 0.53 2.98
CA GLY A 187 -8.12 -0.20 3.89
C GLY A 187 -7.36 -0.95 4.99
N TYR A 188 -6.34 -1.71 4.61
CA TYR A 188 -5.46 -2.40 5.58
C TYR A 188 -4.81 -1.44 6.58
N LEU A 189 -4.27 -0.32 6.10
CA LEU A 189 -3.60 0.67 6.94
C LEU A 189 -4.59 1.42 7.84
N GLU A 190 -5.78 1.73 7.35
CA GLU A 190 -6.84 2.35 8.14
C GLU A 190 -7.30 1.41 9.26
N PHE A 191 -7.49 0.12 8.96
CA PHE A 191 -7.82 -0.90 9.94
C PHE A 191 -6.76 -1.00 11.04
N CYS A 192 -5.48 -1.01 10.67
CA CYS A 192 -4.38 -1.00 11.65
C CYS A 192 -4.50 0.17 12.63
N VAL A 193 -4.79 1.37 12.13
CA VAL A 193 -4.91 2.58 12.96
C VAL A 193 -6.15 2.53 13.86
N ARG A 194 -7.32 2.18 13.29
CA ARG A 194 -8.61 2.27 13.97
C ARG A 194 -8.87 1.12 14.94
N GLU A 195 -8.48 -0.10 14.57
CA GLU A 195 -8.90 -1.32 15.28
C GLU A 195 -7.77 -1.98 16.08
N ILE A 196 -6.51 -1.81 15.65
CA ILE A 196 -5.36 -2.45 16.31
C ILE A 196 -4.63 -1.47 17.22
N LEU A 197 -4.17 -0.32 16.69
CA LEU A 197 -3.39 0.62 17.49
C LEU A 197 -4.19 1.19 18.66
N THR A 198 -5.52 1.29 18.57
CA THR A 198 -6.38 1.70 19.69
C THR A 198 -6.31 0.77 20.90
N ARG A 199 -5.83 -0.47 20.72
CA ARG A 199 -5.62 -1.45 21.79
C ARG A 199 -4.27 -1.31 22.49
N PHE A 200 -3.36 -0.49 21.96
CA PHE A 200 -2.02 -0.35 22.52
C PHE A 200 -1.95 0.78 23.55
N PRO A 201 -1.43 0.49 24.75
CA PRO A 201 -0.98 1.51 25.70
C PRO A 201 0.00 2.52 25.06
N PRO A 202 0.02 3.79 25.54
CA PRO A 202 0.88 4.83 24.99
C PRO A 202 2.38 4.49 24.99
N ASP A 203 2.85 3.77 26.00
CA ASP A 203 4.25 3.38 26.12
C ASP A 203 4.66 2.35 25.05
N ILE A 204 3.76 1.43 24.67
CA ILE A 204 3.97 0.51 23.55
C ILE A 204 3.95 1.26 22.22
N LYS A 205 2.98 2.16 22.01
CA LYS A 205 2.91 2.99 20.79
C LYS A 205 4.19 3.78 20.56
N SER A 206 4.75 4.38 21.62
CA SER A 206 6.00 5.16 21.54
C SER A 206 7.22 4.34 21.13
N LYS A 207 7.19 3.01 21.32
CA LYS A 207 8.29 2.08 21.00
C LYS A 207 8.11 1.40 19.64
N LEU A 208 7.03 1.68 18.91
CA LEU A 208 6.81 1.11 17.58
C LEU A 208 7.94 1.50 16.61
N PRO A 209 8.29 0.63 15.66
CA PRO A 209 9.18 0.99 14.55
C PRO A 209 8.71 2.25 13.83
N ASP A 210 9.66 3.03 13.30
CA ASP A 210 9.38 4.33 12.66
C ASP A 210 8.32 4.24 11.55
N ASP A 211 8.27 3.14 10.81
CA ASP A 211 7.32 2.90 9.73
C ASP A 211 5.96 2.32 10.17
N MET A 212 5.79 1.97 11.45
CA MET A 212 4.53 1.46 12.03
C MET A 212 3.90 2.45 13.02
N GLN A 213 4.48 3.64 13.14
CA GLN A 213 3.93 4.73 13.95
C GLN A 213 2.57 5.19 13.39
N GLU A 214 1.66 5.60 14.27
CA GLU A 214 0.27 5.93 13.92
C GLU A 214 0.18 6.97 12.79
N SER A 215 0.95 8.06 12.91
CA SER A 215 1.00 9.11 11.89
C SER A 215 1.55 8.62 10.55
N VAL A 216 2.48 7.67 10.55
CA VAL A 216 3.04 7.08 9.34
C VAL A 216 2.02 6.16 8.65
N LEU A 217 1.32 5.32 9.40
CA LEU A 217 0.25 4.46 8.86
C LEU A 217 -0.90 5.28 8.27
N GLN A 218 -1.35 6.33 8.97
CA GLN A 218 -2.35 7.28 8.46
C GLN A 218 -1.88 7.95 7.18
N THR A 219 -0.65 8.45 7.16
CA THR A 219 -0.06 9.11 5.99
C THR A 219 0.01 8.16 4.80
N LEU A 220 0.43 6.91 5.00
CA LEU A 220 0.49 5.90 3.93
C LEU A 220 -0.90 5.56 3.38
N SER A 221 -1.90 5.47 4.25
CA SER A 221 -3.29 5.25 3.82
C SER A 221 -3.77 6.39 2.92
N ILE A 222 -3.58 7.64 3.36
CA ILE A 222 -3.97 8.83 2.59
C ILE A 222 -3.17 8.94 1.28
N GLN A 223 -1.87 8.61 1.30
CA GLN A 223 -1.04 8.65 0.09
C GLN A 223 -1.50 7.64 -0.95
N ALA A 224 -1.99 6.47 -0.54
CA ALA A 224 -2.57 5.50 -1.47
C ALA A 224 -3.80 6.06 -2.18
N LEU A 225 -4.70 6.76 -1.47
CA LEU A 225 -5.86 7.44 -2.06
C LEU A 225 -5.45 8.60 -2.98
N GLY A 226 -4.44 9.39 -2.58
CA GLY A 226 -3.87 10.46 -3.42
C GLY A 226 -3.26 9.93 -4.72
N GLN A 227 -2.55 8.80 -4.66
CA GLN A 227 -2.05 8.09 -5.84
C GLN A 227 -3.19 7.54 -6.70
N GLY A 228 -4.21 6.91 -6.11
CA GLY A 228 -5.39 6.43 -6.84
C GLY A 228 -6.05 7.54 -7.66
N THR A 229 -6.18 8.73 -7.06
CA THR A 229 -6.72 9.92 -7.71
C THR A 229 -5.84 10.42 -8.86
N GLU A 230 -4.51 10.36 -8.72
CA GLU A 230 -3.55 10.67 -9.81
C GLU A 230 -3.80 9.79 -11.04
N ILE A 231 -4.04 8.51 -10.79
CA ILE A 231 -4.23 7.50 -11.83
C ILE A 231 -5.58 7.71 -12.53
N GLN A 232 -6.64 8.00 -11.77
CA GLN A 232 -7.94 8.37 -12.31
C GLN A 232 -7.87 9.65 -13.15
N LEU A 233 -7.08 10.64 -12.74
CA LEU A 233 -6.83 11.83 -13.54
C LEU A 233 -6.12 11.48 -14.86
N GLY A 234 -5.14 10.58 -14.83
CA GLY A 234 -4.49 10.06 -16.04
C GLY A 234 -5.47 9.38 -16.99
N LEU A 235 -6.38 8.54 -16.48
CA LEU A 235 -7.44 7.92 -17.27
C LEU A 235 -8.41 8.96 -17.86
N ALA A 236 -8.76 9.99 -17.08
CA ALA A 236 -9.58 11.09 -17.56
C ALA A 236 -8.88 11.92 -18.65
N VAL A 237 -7.57 12.12 -18.56
CA VAL A 237 -6.78 12.82 -19.60
C VAL A 237 -6.87 12.10 -20.94
N ASP A 238 -6.75 10.77 -20.93
CA ASP A 238 -6.81 9.93 -22.14
C ASP A 238 -8.23 9.79 -22.70
N SER A 239 -9.25 10.05 -21.89
CA SER A 239 -10.66 9.91 -22.28
C SER A 239 -11.19 11.16 -22.97
N GLN A 240 -11.69 10.99 -24.20
CA GLN A 240 -12.41 12.06 -24.93
C GLN A 240 -13.73 12.46 -24.25
N LYS A 241 -14.31 11.59 -23.41
CA LYS A 241 -15.58 11.84 -22.72
C LYS A 241 -15.40 12.67 -21.44
N ALA A 242 -14.19 12.75 -20.90
CA ALA A 242 -13.94 13.45 -19.64
C ALA A 242 -13.86 14.96 -19.86
N THR A 243 -14.76 15.70 -19.21
CA THR A 243 -14.80 17.17 -19.29
C THR A 243 -13.64 17.80 -18.51
N LEU A 244 -13.34 19.08 -18.80
CA LEU A 244 -12.36 19.84 -17.99
C LEU A 244 -12.77 19.93 -16.52
N SER A 245 -14.07 20.01 -16.22
CA SER A 245 -14.56 20.04 -14.84
C SER A 245 -14.21 18.75 -14.09
N VAL A 246 -14.29 17.59 -14.75
CA VAL A 246 -13.87 16.30 -14.15
C VAL A 246 -12.35 16.29 -13.89
N LYS A 247 -11.55 16.74 -14.85
CA LYS A 247 -10.07 16.80 -14.70
C LYS A 247 -9.66 17.76 -13.58
N ARG A 248 -10.30 18.94 -13.51
CA ARG A 248 -10.10 19.93 -12.44
C ARG A 248 -10.45 19.35 -11.07
N ARG A 249 -11.60 18.69 -10.97
CA ARG A 249 -12.06 18.06 -9.72
C ARG A 249 -11.05 17.03 -9.22
N LEU A 250 -10.67 16.06 -10.06
CA LEU A 250 -9.69 15.03 -9.68
C LEU A 250 -8.34 15.64 -9.27
N ALA A 251 -7.86 16.66 -9.99
CA ALA A 251 -6.62 17.34 -9.62
C ALA A 251 -6.72 18.07 -8.27
N CYS A 252 -7.86 18.69 -7.95
CA CYS A 252 -8.09 19.34 -6.66
C CYS A 252 -8.25 18.32 -5.52
N GLU A 253 -8.97 17.21 -5.74
CA GLU A 253 -9.06 16.10 -4.78
C GLU A 253 -7.65 15.56 -4.44
N GLN A 254 -6.77 15.44 -5.45
CA GLN A 254 -5.38 15.03 -5.24
C GLN A 254 -4.62 16.00 -4.31
N VAL A 255 -4.83 17.31 -4.45
CA VAL A 255 -4.23 18.32 -3.55
C VAL A 255 -4.73 18.13 -2.12
N ILE A 256 -6.03 17.88 -1.94
CA ILE A 256 -6.63 17.68 -0.61
C ILE A 256 -6.00 16.45 0.07
N TYR A 257 -5.92 15.30 -0.61
CA TYR A 257 -5.27 14.11 -0.04
C TYR A 257 -3.83 14.37 0.37
N PHE A 258 -2.99 14.94 -0.51
CA PHE A 258 -1.58 15.16 -0.15
C PHE A 258 -1.39 16.28 0.88
N SER A 259 -2.33 17.23 0.99
CA SER A 259 -2.35 18.20 2.09
C SER A 259 -2.62 17.52 3.44
N GLN A 260 -3.63 16.65 3.49
CA GLN A 260 -3.95 15.85 4.68
C GLN A 260 -2.77 14.94 5.06
N ALA A 261 -2.19 14.22 4.09
CA ALA A 261 -1.02 13.37 4.30
C ALA A 261 0.19 14.16 4.85
N TYR A 262 0.42 15.37 4.32
CA TYR A 262 1.49 16.22 4.82
C TYR A 262 1.22 16.65 6.27
N GLN A 263 0.02 17.13 6.57
CA GLN A 263 -0.38 17.57 7.91
C GLN A 263 -0.28 16.44 8.95
N CYS A 264 -0.67 15.22 8.59
CA CYS A 264 -0.54 14.04 9.45
C CYS A 264 0.89 13.78 9.91
N LEU A 265 1.90 14.15 9.11
CA LEU A 265 3.28 13.79 9.35
C LEU A 265 4.20 14.98 9.71
N SER A 266 3.91 16.19 9.21
CA SER A 266 4.86 17.32 9.19
C SER A 266 5.19 17.96 10.54
N GLY A 267 4.59 17.49 11.64
CA GLY A 267 4.87 17.95 13.01
C GLY A 267 5.27 16.84 13.98
N CYS A 268 5.47 15.61 13.50
CA CYS A 268 5.77 14.46 14.36
C CYS A 268 7.27 14.30 14.62
N ASP A 269 7.66 14.01 15.86
CA ASP A 269 9.05 13.75 16.28
C ASP A 269 9.72 12.59 15.50
N VAL A 270 8.89 11.65 15.04
CA VAL A 270 9.27 10.52 14.17
C VAL A 270 9.92 10.98 12.85
N VAL A 271 9.67 12.21 12.39
CA VAL A 271 10.28 12.77 11.16
C VAL A 271 11.70 13.31 11.42
N SER A 272 12.54 12.54 12.08
CA SER A 272 13.95 12.90 12.28
C SER A 272 14.86 12.17 11.28
N HIS A 273 14.55 10.91 10.95
CA HIS A 273 15.33 10.04 10.08
C HIS A 273 14.48 8.90 9.48
N GLY A 274 15.11 7.98 8.73
CA GLY A 274 14.47 6.71 8.35
C GLY A 274 13.33 6.81 7.34
N CYS A 275 12.34 5.93 7.52
CA CYS A 275 11.18 5.76 6.63
C CYS A 275 10.31 7.02 6.61
N ALA A 276 9.94 7.53 7.78
CA ALA A 276 9.04 8.67 7.93
C ALA A 276 9.55 9.93 7.21
N LYS A 277 10.84 10.22 7.34
CA LYS A 277 11.47 11.36 6.63
C LYS A 277 11.45 11.18 5.12
N LYS A 278 11.65 9.94 4.64
CA LYS A 278 11.58 9.66 3.20
C LYS A 278 10.13 9.75 2.68
N LEU A 279 9.16 9.26 3.45
CA LEU A 279 7.74 9.39 3.15
C LEU A 279 7.35 10.86 3.05
N LEU A 280 7.74 11.71 4.01
CA LEU A 280 7.42 13.15 3.95
C LEU A 280 7.97 13.82 2.68
N ARG A 281 9.18 13.46 2.22
CA ARG A 281 9.73 13.95 0.94
C ARG A 281 8.90 13.48 -0.26
N PHE A 282 8.42 12.24 -0.24
CA PHE A 282 7.53 11.73 -1.27
C PHE A 282 6.20 12.49 -1.30
N ILE A 283 5.57 12.67 -0.15
CA ILE A 283 4.32 13.44 -0.01
C ILE A 283 4.51 14.86 -0.53
N TYR A 284 5.61 15.53 -0.16
CA TYR A 284 5.89 16.89 -0.62
C TYR A 284 6.09 16.95 -2.14
N TRP A 285 6.82 16.00 -2.73
CA TRP A 285 6.93 15.90 -4.19
C TRP A 285 5.56 15.77 -4.85
N LYS A 286 4.73 14.82 -4.39
CA LYS A 286 3.42 14.55 -4.97
C LYS A 286 2.40 15.66 -4.74
N PHE A 287 2.50 16.34 -3.61
CA PHE A 287 1.74 17.55 -3.34
C PHE A 287 2.01 18.66 -4.36
N LEU A 288 3.27 18.89 -4.72
CA LEU A 288 3.65 19.90 -5.72
C LEU A 288 3.14 19.52 -7.12
N GLU A 289 3.23 18.24 -7.51
CA GLU A 289 2.65 17.75 -8.77
C GLU A 289 1.13 17.93 -8.80
N ALA A 290 0.44 17.57 -7.70
CA ALA A 290 -1.00 17.73 -7.57
C ALA A 290 -1.43 19.19 -7.66
N LYS A 291 -0.72 20.10 -6.98
CA LYS A 291 -1.00 21.54 -7.07
C LYS A 291 -0.77 22.09 -8.47
N ALA A 292 0.30 21.68 -9.14
CA ALA A 292 0.54 22.08 -10.52
C ALA A 292 -0.60 21.64 -11.46
N ALA A 293 -1.08 20.39 -11.30
CA ALA A 293 -2.23 19.88 -12.03
C ALA A 293 -3.52 20.65 -11.73
N ALA A 294 -3.78 20.94 -10.44
CA ALA A 294 -4.98 21.63 -10.00
C ALA A 294 -5.05 23.06 -10.55
N TYR A 295 -3.96 23.82 -10.43
CA TYR A 295 -3.88 25.17 -11.00
C TYR A 295 -3.97 25.16 -12.52
N TYR A 296 -3.35 24.18 -13.20
CA TYR A 296 -3.46 24.07 -14.65
C TYR A 296 -4.92 23.87 -15.10
N TYR A 297 -5.62 22.88 -14.54
CA TYR A 297 -7.01 22.63 -14.92
C TYR A 297 -7.97 23.70 -14.41
N HIS A 298 -7.70 24.32 -13.26
CA HIS A 298 -8.46 25.46 -12.78
C HIS A 298 -8.33 26.64 -13.76
N GLY A 299 -7.10 27.01 -14.14
CA GLY A 299 -6.84 28.04 -15.13
C GLY A 299 -7.55 27.77 -16.46
N LEU A 300 -7.53 26.53 -16.97
CA LEU A 300 -8.25 26.16 -18.20
C LEU A 300 -9.78 26.33 -18.11
N VAL A 301 -10.36 26.13 -16.92
CA VAL A 301 -11.79 26.35 -16.71
C VAL A 301 -12.09 27.85 -16.58
N THR A 302 -11.29 28.57 -15.81
CA THR A 302 -11.43 30.01 -15.58
C THR A 302 -11.24 30.81 -16.87
N ASP A 303 -10.30 30.41 -17.73
CA ASP A 303 -10.03 31.03 -19.04
C ASP A 303 -11.21 30.98 -20.03
N LYS A 304 -12.23 30.15 -19.76
CA LYS A 304 -13.47 30.13 -20.55
C LYS A 304 -14.45 31.26 -20.19
N GLY A 305 -14.19 32.01 -19.13
CA GLY A 305 -14.95 33.21 -18.80
C GLY A 305 -14.75 34.30 -19.85
N ASN A 306 -15.73 35.20 -19.96
CA ASN A 306 -15.69 36.31 -20.92
C ASN A 306 -15.16 37.62 -20.31
N GLU A 307 -14.94 37.66 -18.99
CA GLU A 307 -14.51 38.86 -18.28
C GLU A 307 -12.98 38.96 -18.23
N PRO A 308 -12.38 40.16 -18.36
CA PRO A 308 -10.92 40.35 -18.26
C PRO A 308 -10.31 39.75 -16.98
N ALA A 309 -10.99 39.86 -15.85
CA ALA A 309 -10.57 39.29 -14.57
C ALA A 309 -10.44 37.75 -14.62
N CYS A 310 -11.26 37.07 -15.43
CA CYS A 310 -11.12 35.62 -15.65
C CYS A 310 -9.80 35.28 -16.34
N HIS A 311 -9.39 36.08 -17.34
CA HIS A 311 -8.15 35.88 -18.06
C HIS A 311 -6.92 36.18 -17.20
N VAL A 312 -6.98 37.24 -16.37
CA VAL A 312 -5.92 37.51 -15.38
C VAL A 312 -5.76 36.35 -14.41
N SER A 313 -6.86 35.92 -13.78
CA SER A 313 -6.85 34.78 -12.85
C SER A 313 -6.33 33.49 -13.50
N ALA A 314 -6.72 33.23 -14.75
CA ALA A 314 -6.23 32.09 -15.51
C ALA A 314 -4.72 32.14 -15.75
N VAL A 315 -4.16 33.30 -16.12
CA VAL A 315 -2.71 33.45 -16.30
C VAL A 315 -1.96 33.26 -15.00
N CYS A 316 -2.44 33.83 -13.88
CA CYS A 316 -1.87 33.59 -12.56
C CYS A 316 -1.84 32.09 -12.23
N CYS A 317 -2.92 31.35 -12.53
CA CYS A 317 -2.96 29.90 -12.36
C CYS A 317 -1.91 29.18 -13.23
N PHE A 318 -1.76 29.55 -14.50
CA PHE A 318 -0.79 28.89 -15.38
C PHE A 318 0.66 29.16 -14.98
N LEU A 319 0.98 30.39 -14.54
CA LEU A 319 2.30 30.73 -14.02
C LEU A 319 2.60 29.94 -12.73
N ALA A 320 1.66 29.91 -11.78
CA ALA A 320 1.78 29.11 -10.57
C ALA A 320 1.98 27.62 -10.87
N ALA A 321 1.19 27.06 -11.80
CA ALA A 321 1.32 25.68 -12.22
C ALA A 321 2.72 25.38 -12.80
N ALA A 322 3.30 26.30 -13.56
CA ALA A 322 4.64 26.14 -14.14
C ALA A 322 5.74 26.18 -13.06
N GLU A 323 5.64 27.08 -12.09
CA GLU A 323 6.57 27.19 -10.97
C GLU A 323 6.52 25.95 -10.07
N LEU A 324 5.31 25.52 -9.68
CA LEU A 324 5.08 24.31 -8.88
C LEU A 324 5.59 23.07 -9.59
N LEU A 325 5.38 22.96 -10.91
CA LEU A 325 5.93 21.87 -11.71
C LEU A 325 7.46 21.89 -11.71
N ALA A 326 8.11 23.06 -11.80
CA ALA A 326 9.56 23.17 -11.72
C ALA A 326 10.09 22.78 -10.33
N GLU A 327 9.39 23.17 -9.27
CA GLU A 327 9.74 22.81 -7.89
C GLU A 327 9.55 21.32 -7.61
N SER A 328 8.47 20.71 -8.13
CA SER A 328 8.19 19.28 -7.99
C SER A 328 9.34 18.41 -8.49
N LYS A 329 10.05 18.83 -9.54
CA LYS A 329 11.23 18.13 -10.07
C LYS A 329 12.36 18.12 -9.04
N LYS A 330 12.60 19.23 -8.34
CA LYS A 330 13.60 19.32 -7.26
C LYS A 330 13.21 18.42 -6.08
N ALA A 331 11.93 18.43 -5.70
CA ALA A 331 11.41 17.56 -4.64
C ALA A 331 11.55 16.07 -5.01
N CYS A 332 11.27 15.69 -6.25
CA CYS A 332 11.49 14.35 -6.79
C CYS A 332 12.95 13.90 -6.64
N PHE A 333 13.91 14.76 -7.03
CA PHE A 333 15.33 14.48 -6.84
C PHE A 333 15.69 14.31 -5.35
N SER A 334 15.19 15.18 -4.48
CA SER A 334 15.39 15.08 -3.02
C SER A 334 14.85 13.77 -2.43
N PHE A 335 13.70 13.30 -2.90
CA PHE A 335 13.14 11.99 -2.54
C PHE A 335 14.00 10.84 -3.04
N CYS A 336 14.38 10.84 -4.33
CA CYS A 336 15.14 9.77 -4.96
C CYS A 336 16.53 9.57 -4.32
N LEU A 337 17.19 10.67 -3.93
CA LEU A 337 18.51 10.64 -3.28
C LEU A 337 18.44 10.26 -1.79
N ALA A 338 17.25 10.30 -1.17
CA ALA A 338 17.10 9.90 0.22
C ALA A 338 17.21 8.37 0.37
N PRO A 339 17.97 7.85 1.34
CA PRO A 339 18.07 6.41 1.59
C PRO A 339 16.73 5.77 1.96
N PRO A 340 16.43 4.55 1.47
CA PRO A 340 17.21 3.80 0.47
C PRO A 340 17.13 4.47 -0.91
N VAL A 341 18.22 4.61 -1.67
CA VAL A 341 18.20 5.34 -2.95
C VAL A 341 17.21 4.71 -3.93
N THR A 342 16.34 5.53 -4.51
CA THR A 342 15.34 5.16 -5.52
C THR A 342 15.52 5.99 -6.78
N ARG A 343 14.81 5.64 -7.85
CA ARG A 343 14.71 6.45 -9.06
C ARG A 343 13.25 6.65 -9.44
N ALA A 344 12.92 7.82 -9.98
CA ALA A 344 11.65 8.01 -10.66
C ALA A 344 11.69 7.30 -12.01
N PRO A 345 10.62 6.60 -12.43
CA PRO A 345 10.58 6.06 -13.78
C PRO A 345 10.55 7.20 -14.81
N PRO A 346 10.90 6.90 -16.08
CA PRO A 346 10.74 7.84 -17.18
C PRO A 346 9.32 8.40 -17.23
N MET A 347 9.14 9.70 -17.47
CA MET A 347 7.83 10.34 -17.45
C MET A 347 6.82 9.66 -18.39
N TRP A 348 5.64 9.39 -17.85
CA TRP A 348 4.52 8.76 -18.55
C TRP A 348 3.19 9.28 -17.97
N GLY A 349 2.06 8.89 -18.55
CA GLY A 349 0.72 9.20 -18.04
C GLY A 349 0.44 10.70 -17.91
N VAL A 350 -0.26 11.06 -16.83
CA VAL A 350 -0.69 12.45 -16.56
C VAL A 350 0.49 13.42 -16.47
N MET A 351 1.59 13.02 -15.80
CA MET A 351 2.74 13.91 -15.63
C MET A 351 3.49 14.15 -16.94
N LYS A 352 3.51 13.18 -17.87
CA LYS A 352 4.02 13.43 -19.23
C LYS A 352 3.20 14.50 -19.94
N HIS A 353 1.86 14.37 -19.91
CA HIS A 353 0.96 15.36 -20.51
C HIS A 353 1.15 16.76 -19.90
N LEU A 354 1.12 16.86 -18.57
CA LEU A 354 1.25 18.12 -17.85
C LEU A 354 2.64 18.75 -18.05
N SER A 355 3.71 17.95 -18.08
CA SER A 355 5.07 18.45 -18.28
C SER A 355 5.27 19.16 -19.63
N GLN A 356 4.47 18.79 -20.63
CA GLN A 356 4.47 19.40 -21.95
C GLN A 356 3.52 20.60 -22.01
N LYS A 357 2.30 20.42 -21.48
CA LYS A 357 1.24 21.42 -21.63
C LYS A 357 1.32 22.61 -20.69
N ILE A 358 1.77 22.42 -19.45
CA ILE A 358 1.84 23.52 -18.49
C ILE A 358 2.77 24.64 -19.00
N PRO A 359 4.04 24.38 -19.40
CA PRO A 359 4.92 25.45 -19.87
C PRO A 359 4.43 26.09 -21.18
N GLU A 360 3.91 25.28 -22.11
CA GLU A 360 3.35 25.75 -23.40
C GLU A 360 2.19 26.72 -23.18
N VAL A 361 1.23 26.33 -22.32
CA VAL A 361 0.04 27.15 -22.05
C VAL A 361 0.40 28.39 -21.25
N ALA A 362 1.25 28.27 -20.22
CA ALA A 362 1.71 29.40 -19.43
C ALA A 362 2.36 30.48 -20.30
N PHE A 363 3.31 30.10 -21.16
CA PHE A 363 3.99 31.01 -22.07
C PHE A 363 3.03 31.68 -23.06
N ARG A 364 2.18 30.89 -23.73
CA ARG A 364 1.24 31.43 -24.72
C ARG A 364 0.22 32.38 -24.09
N LYS A 365 -0.31 32.03 -22.91
CA LYS A 365 -1.32 32.83 -22.21
C LYS A 365 -0.73 34.08 -21.59
N SER A 366 0.49 34.03 -21.05
CA SER A 366 1.19 35.22 -20.57
C SER A 366 1.51 36.20 -21.71
N GLN A 367 1.80 35.73 -22.93
CA GLN A 367 1.94 36.63 -24.08
C GLN A 367 0.62 37.26 -24.52
N THR A 368 -0.48 36.49 -24.45
CA THR A 368 -1.79 36.95 -24.92
C THR A 368 -2.40 37.98 -23.97
N TYR A 369 -2.27 37.77 -22.66
CA TYR A 369 -2.93 38.56 -21.63
C TYR A 369 -1.96 39.32 -20.73
N GLY A 370 -0.67 39.35 -21.05
CA GLY A 370 0.37 40.00 -20.22
C GLY A 370 0.08 41.48 -19.94
N TYR A 371 -0.53 42.18 -20.90
CA TYR A 371 -0.95 43.56 -20.72
C TYR A 371 -1.97 43.75 -19.58
N LEU A 372 -2.84 42.77 -19.33
CA LEU A 372 -3.80 42.82 -18.23
C LEU A 372 -3.11 42.65 -16.86
N LEU A 373 -1.99 41.94 -16.81
CA LEU A 373 -1.21 41.77 -15.57
C LEU A 373 -0.48 43.06 -15.18
N GLU A 374 -0.05 43.84 -16.16
CA GLU A 374 0.58 45.15 -15.94
C GLU A 374 -0.44 46.18 -15.41
N GLU A 375 -1.70 46.07 -15.83
CA GLU A 375 -2.80 46.93 -15.37
C GLU A 375 -3.33 46.52 -13.97
N GLU A 376 -3.28 45.24 -13.62
CA GLU A 376 -3.67 44.69 -12.31
C GLU A 376 -2.47 44.29 -11.45
N GLU A 377 -1.55 45.22 -11.16
CA GLU A 377 -0.35 45.01 -10.33
C GLU A 377 -0.63 44.35 -8.95
N LYS A 378 -1.86 44.46 -8.45
CA LYS A 378 -2.33 43.80 -7.21
C LYS A 378 -2.74 42.33 -7.39
N ALA A 379 -3.07 41.88 -8.61
CA ALA A 379 -3.53 40.51 -8.89
C ALA A 379 -2.42 39.46 -8.73
N MET A 380 -1.15 39.87 -8.68
CA MET A 380 -0.02 38.97 -8.40
C MET A 380 0.20 38.70 -6.89
N GLN A 381 -0.49 39.40 -5.98
CA GLN A 381 -0.18 39.30 -4.54
C GLN A 381 -0.76 38.05 -3.88
N CYS A 382 -1.79 37.42 -4.46
CA CYS A 382 -2.39 36.20 -3.93
C CYS A 382 -2.79 35.26 -5.07
N LEU A 383 -2.39 33.99 -4.97
CA LEU A 383 -2.81 32.98 -5.94
C LEU A 383 -4.33 32.76 -5.84
N PRO A 384 -5.02 32.53 -6.98
CA PRO A 384 -6.42 32.16 -6.95
C PRO A 384 -6.65 30.95 -6.04
N GLU A 385 -7.73 31.01 -5.27
CA GLU A 385 -8.10 29.91 -4.37
C GLU A 385 -8.58 28.71 -5.21
N LEU A 386 -8.04 27.53 -4.90
CA LEU A 386 -8.48 26.30 -5.56
C LEU A 386 -9.84 25.87 -4.97
N PRO A 387 -10.78 25.37 -5.80
CA PRO A 387 -12.06 24.91 -5.30
C PRO A 387 -11.90 23.70 -4.39
N ASP A 388 -12.66 23.68 -3.29
CA ASP A 388 -12.77 22.54 -2.40
C ASP A 388 -13.80 21.54 -2.93
N PHE A 389 -13.42 20.26 -3.04
CA PHE A 389 -14.26 19.19 -3.57
C PHE A 389 -14.35 18.04 -2.58
N GLN A 390 -15.52 17.40 -2.56
CA GLN A 390 -15.68 16.16 -1.80
C GLN A 390 -14.77 15.06 -2.37
N LEU A 391 -14.03 14.42 -1.48
CA LEU A 391 -13.15 13.30 -1.79
C LEU A 391 -13.94 12.07 -2.24
N SER A 392 -13.60 11.56 -3.44
CA SER A 392 -14.31 10.43 -4.06
C SER A 392 -13.81 9.07 -3.60
N LEU A 393 -12.49 8.92 -3.46
CA LEU A 393 -11.89 7.66 -3.05
C LEU A 393 -11.92 7.52 -1.53
N ARG A 394 -12.20 6.31 -1.07
CA ARG A 394 -12.16 5.94 0.34
C ARG A 394 -11.38 4.64 0.49
N PRO A 395 -10.79 4.39 1.66
CA PRO A 395 -10.19 3.10 1.95
C PRO A 395 -11.21 1.99 1.67
N GLU A 396 -10.75 0.87 1.10
CA GLU A 396 -11.59 -0.31 0.97
C GLU A 396 -11.92 -0.84 2.38
N GLU A 397 -13.19 -1.18 2.61
CA GLU A 397 -13.59 -1.73 3.89
C GLU A 397 -12.88 -3.07 4.11
N PHE A 398 -12.14 -3.17 5.21
CA PHE A 398 -11.42 -4.37 5.57
C PHE A 398 -11.90 -4.88 6.93
N GLU A 399 -12.33 -6.14 6.93
CA GLU A 399 -12.70 -6.87 8.13
C GLU A 399 -11.77 -8.07 8.32
N LEU A 400 -11.57 -8.46 9.59
CA LEU A 400 -10.80 -9.66 9.89
C LEU A 400 -11.55 -10.89 9.35
N PRO A 401 -10.84 -11.88 8.76
CA PRO A 401 -11.47 -13.09 8.26
C PRO A 401 -12.35 -13.77 9.33
N GLU A 402 -13.52 -14.24 8.91
CA GLU A 402 -14.34 -15.11 9.75
C GLU A 402 -13.61 -16.44 9.98
N ILE A 403 -13.78 -17.01 11.18
CA ILE A 403 -13.22 -18.32 11.48
C ILE A 403 -14.07 -19.33 10.71
N GLU A 404 -13.51 -19.99 9.70
CA GLU A 404 -14.16 -21.18 9.15
C GLU A 404 -14.33 -22.17 10.30
N ALA A 405 -15.59 -22.53 10.60
CA ALA A 405 -15.95 -23.59 11.54
C ALA A 405 -15.56 -24.96 10.96
N GLY A 406 -14.27 -25.18 10.72
CA GLY A 406 -13.72 -26.30 9.97
C GLY A 406 -12.64 -27.03 10.75
N SER A 407 -12.93 -27.43 11.98
CA SER A 407 -12.25 -28.57 12.66
C SER A 407 -12.86 -28.77 14.05
N SER A 408 -14.17 -29.04 14.10
CA SER A 408 -14.73 -29.80 15.22
C SER A 408 -14.68 -31.27 14.86
N GLU A 409 -14.30 -32.05 15.85
CA GLU A 409 -14.07 -33.49 15.84
C GLU A 409 -15.22 -34.30 15.26
N GLY A 410 -14.87 -35.41 14.60
CA GLY A 410 -15.73 -36.59 14.49
C GLY A 410 -16.82 -36.54 13.42
N ASN A 411 -16.50 -36.96 12.20
CA ASN A 411 -17.41 -37.74 11.36
C ASN A 411 -16.60 -38.67 10.43
N GLN A 412 -15.77 -39.52 11.06
CA GLN A 412 -15.18 -40.70 10.42
C GLN A 412 -16.00 -41.97 10.72
N THR A 413 -17.25 -41.83 11.17
CA THR A 413 -18.14 -42.96 11.47
C THR A 413 -19.34 -43.07 10.53
N HIS A 414 -19.52 -42.17 9.55
CA HIS A 414 -20.63 -42.24 8.59
C HIS A 414 -20.28 -42.78 7.20
N LEU A 415 -19.01 -43.09 6.92
CA LEU A 415 -18.57 -43.67 5.63
C LEU A 415 -18.11 -45.14 5.73
N LEU A 416 -18.26 -45.76 6.89
CA LEU A 416 -17.90 -47.18 7.11
C LEU A 416 -19.09 -48.06 7.53
N SER A 417 -20.28 -47.48 7.73
CA SER A 417 -21.51 -48.25 7.97
C SER A 417 -22.30 -48.56 6.69
N GLU A 418 -22.03 -47.88 5.56
CA GLU A 418 -22.73 -48.10 4.28
C GLU A 418 -22.10 -49.22 3.41
N HIS A 419 -21.09 -49.93 3.90
CA HIS A 419 -20.43 -51.03 3.16
C HIS A 419 -20.41 -52.37 3.91
N LEU A 420 -21.28 -52.53 4.91
CA LEU A 420 -21.46 -53.82 5.60
C LEU A 420 -22.91 -54.33 5.60
N GLU A 421 -23.85 -53.67 4.91
CA GLU A 421 -25.25 -54.12 4.80
C GLU A 421 -25.62 -54.81 3.47
N ASP A 422 -24.65 -55.10 2.60
CA ASP A 422 -24.91 -55.69 1.27
C ASP A 422 -24.55 -57.18 1.13
N TYR A 423 -24.35 -57.89 2.24
CA TYR A 423 -24.14 -59.35 2.23
C TYR A 423 -24.84 -60.06 3.40
N SER A 424 -26.17 -60.14 3.35
CA SER A 424 -26.92 -61.27 3.90
C SER A 424 -28.38 -61.25 3.45
N ASP A 425 -28.83 -62.40 2.95
CA ASP A 425 -30.21 -62.83 2.71
C ASP A 425 -30.94 -62.36 1.44
N ASN A 426 -30.72 -63.14 0.37
CA ASN A 426 -31.77 -63.52 -0.58
C ASN A 426 -31.64 -65.02 -0.90
N HIS A 427 -32.28 -65.86 -0.08
CA HIS A 427 -32.69 -67.24 -0.34
C HIS A 427 -34.02 -67.40 0.40
N ASP A 428 -35.14 -67.40 -0.32
CA ASP A 428 -36.01 -68.58 -0.56
C ASP A 428 -37.42 -68.10 -0.11
N ASP A 429 -38.58 -68.33 -0.71
CA ASP A 429 -39.06 -69.23 -1.74
C ASP A 429 -40.34 -68.58 -2.34
N ASP A 430 -40.53 -68.72 -3.65
CA ASP A 430 -41.86 -68.71 -4.28
C ASP A 430 -42.33 -70.17 -4.35
N GLU A 431 -43.37 -70.55 -3.62
CA GLU A 431 -44.24 -71.66 -4.01
C GLU A 431 -45.72 -71.33 -3.71
N ASP A 432 -46.52 -71.59 -4.74
CA ASP A 432 -47.97 -71.44 -4.89
C ASP A 432 -48.81 -72.10 -3.78
N ASN A 433 -49.96 -71.51 -3.41
CA ASN A 433 -51.27 -72.01 -3.89
C ASN A 433 -52.50 -71.31 -3.26
N ASP A 434 -53.51 -71.19 -4.13
CA ASP A 434 -54.96 -71.16 -3.94
C ASP A 434 -55.57 -71.41 -2.54
N HIS A 435 -56.33 -70.43 -2.02
CA HIS A 435 -57.80 -70.38 -1.96
C HIS A 435 -58.34 -69.20 -1.13
#